data_AF-A0A378PHD2-F1
#
_entry.id   AF-A0A378PHD2-F1
#
_cell.length_a   1.000
_cell.length_b   1.000
_cell.length_c   1.000
_cell.angle_alpha   90.00
_cell.angle_beta   90.00
_cell.angle_gamma   90.00
#
_symmetry.space_group_name_H-M   'P 1'
#
loop_
_entity.id
_entity.type
_entity.pdbx_description
1 polymer ?
#
loop_
_entity_poly.entity_id
_entity_poly.type
_entity_poly.pdbx_seq_one_letter_code
_entity_poly.pdbx_strand_id
1 'polypeptide(L)'
;MNPIYQDAQSAGQFDDLADLARLDRIKSDMKDLEVEPYGKDVETPVITGSEAIGWLYCVEGSNVGAAILYKEAGKIDLKDDFGASHLAAHADGRMPHWRDTKAKIDELPLTDEDRAAAMKGADNALAYFKRVIRKIYNVTE
;
A
#
# COMPACT_ATOMS: atom_id res chain seq x y z
N MET A 1 -0.49 8.95 -10.82
CA MET A 1 -0.73 7.62 -11.41
C MET A 1 -0.40 6.58 -10.37
N ASN A 2 -1.19 5.52 -10.27
CA ASN A 2 -0.98 4.46 -9.29
C ASN A 2 -0.51 3.19 -10.03
N PRO A 3 0.80 3.10 -10.36
CA PRO A 3 1.31 2.14 -11.33
C PRO A 3 1.06 0.68 -10.92
N ILE A 4 0.95 0.41 -9.62
CA ILE A 4 0.70 -0.94 -9.07
C ILE A 4 -0.73 -1.42 -9.38
N TYR A 5 -1.70 -0.53 -9.41
CA TYR A 5 -3.13 -0.85 -9.58
C TYR A 5 -3.63 -0.57 -11.01
N GLN A 6 -2.76 -0.05 -11.88
CA GLN A 6 -3.06 0.33 -13.27
C GLN A 6 -2.32 -0.53 -14.29
N ASP A 7 -1.54 -1.53 -13.85
CA ASP A 7 -0.85 -2.44 -14.75
C ASP A 7 -1.85 -3.36 -15.46
N ALA A 8 -1.88 -3.30 -16.80
CA ALA A 8 -2.89 -3.93 -17.64
C ALA A 8 -2.85 -5.47 -17.58
N GLN A 9 -1.72 -6.08 -17.22
CA GLN A 9 -1.65 -7.52 -16.98
C GLN A 9 -2.35 -7.93 -15.67
N SER A 10 -2.28 -7.07 -14.65
CA SER A 10 -2.91 -7.30 -13.35
C SER A 10 -4.40 -6.91 -13.35
N ALA A 11 -4.77 -5.84 -14.07
CA ALA A 11 -6.14 -5.33 -14.12
C ALA A 11 -7.14 -6.31 -14.76
N GLY A 12 -6.69 -7.24 -15.60
CA GLY A 12 -7.54 -8.31 -16.15
C GLY A 12 -7.77 -9.49 -15.20
N GLN A 13 -7.09 -9.52 -14.05
CA GLN A 13 -7.13 -10.63 -13.07
C GLN A 13 -7.64 -10.18 -11.70
N PHE A 14 -7.80 -8.88 -11.49
CA PHE A 14 -8.31 -8.26 -10.28
C PHE A 14 -9.37 -7.21 -10.66
N ASP A 15 -10.64 -7.61 -10.74
CA ASP A 15 -11.74 -6.75 -11.19
C ASP A 15 -11.87 -5.46 -10.36
N ASP A 16 -11.52 -5.51 -9.08
CA ASP A 16 -11.67 -4.39 -8.12
C ASP A 16 -10.30 -3.81 -7.66
N LEU A 17 -9.23 -4.01 -8.45
CA LEU A 17 -7.87 -3.61 -8.05
C LEU A 17 -7.79 -2.11 -7.70
N ALA A 18 -8.42 -1.25 -8.49
CA ALA A 18 -8.39 0.19 -8.27
C ALA A 18 -9.05 0.61 -6.93
N ASP A 19 -10.05 -0.14 -6.47
CA ASP A 19 -10.81 0.16 -5.25
C ASP A 19 -10.03 -0.15 -3.97
N LEU A 20 -8.96 -0.96 -4.08
CA LEU A 20 -8.04 -1.23 -2.99
C LEU A 20 -7.15 -0.01 -2.65
N ALA A 21 -6.93 0.88 -3.62
CA ALA A 21 -6.00 1.99 -3.47
C ALA A 21 -6.45 2.97 -2.36
N ARG A 22 -5.60 3.17 -1.36
CA ARG A 22 -5.86 4.11 -0.25
C ARG A 22 -5.41 5.54 -0.50
N LEU A 23 -4.90 5.86 -1.70
CA LEU A 23 -4.33 7.17 -1.98
C LEU A 23 -5.34 8.31 -1.79
N ASP A 24 -6.59 8.13 -2.22
CA ASP A 24 -7.60 9.18 -2.07
C ASP A 24 -8.07 9.35 -0.62
N ARG A 25 -8.04 8.27 0.18
CA ARG A 25 -8.24 8.34 1.64
C ARG A 25 -7.12 9.13 2.32
N ILE A 26 -5.86 8.89 1.93
CA ILE A 26 -4.71 9.66 2.43
C ILE A 26 -4.86 11.15 2.10
N LYS A 27 -5.27 11.50 0.87
CA LYS A 27 -5.53 12.90 0.49
C LYS A 27 -6.66 13.52 1.31
N SER A 28 -7.73 12.76 1.59
CA SER A 28 -8.81 13.22 2.47
C SER A 28 -8.31 13.49 3.87
N ASP A 29 -7.55 12.55 4.45
CA ASP A 29 -6.98 12.69 5.79
C ASP A 29 -6.01 13.89 5.87
N MET A 30 -5.21 14.11 4.83
CA MET A 30 -4.33 15.29 4.73
C MET A 30 -5.13 16.60 4.75
N LYS A 31 -6.28 16.63 4.06
CA LYS A 31 -7.17 17.79 4.06
C LYS A 31 -7.80 18.02 5.43
N ASP A 32 -8.28 16.97 6.10
CA ASP A 32 -8.84 17.07 7.45
C ASP A 32 -7.81 17.60 8.46
N LEU A 33 -6.55 17.22 8.28
CA LEU A 33 -5.43 17.64 9.12
C LEU A 33 -4.79 18.97 8.69
N GLU A 34 -5.27 19.59 7.61
CA GLU A 34 -4.71 20.81 7.02
C GLU A 34 -3.20 20.71 6.72
N VAL A 35 -2.75 19.53 6.30
CA VAL A 35 -1.35 19.27 5.93
C VAL A 35 -1.22 19.09 4.42
N GLU A 36 -0.14 19.63 3.86
CA GLU A 36 0.22 19.40 2.47
C GLU A 36 1.03 18.11 2.31
N PRO A 37 0.98 17.45 1.13
CA PRO A 37 1.85 16.33 0.83
C PRO A 37 3.32 16.68 1.10
N TYR A 38 4.05 15.74 1.68
CA TYR A 38 5.46 15.94 1.99
C TYR A 38 6.27 16.19 0.70
N GLY A 39 6.64 17.45 0.48
CA GLY A 39 7.43 17.86 -0.67
C GLY A 39 8.92 17.60 -0.44
N LYS A 40 9.41 16.39 -0.75
CA LYS A 40 10.87 16.14 -0.83
C LYS A 40 11.27 15.14 -1.91
N ASP A 41 12.51 15.31 -2.35
CA ASP A 41 13.29 14.51 -3.31
C ASP A 41 13.52 13.07 -2.84
N VAL A 42 12.48 12.24 -2.83
CA VAL A 42 12.67 10.80 -2.85
C VAL A 42 12.30 10.32 -4.24
N GLU A 43 13.30 9.83 -4.97
CA GLU A 43 13.11 9.25 -6.28
C GLU A 43 12.04 8.15 -6.22
N THR A 44 10.99 8.32 -7.01
CA THR A 44 9.91 7.34 -7.13
C THR A 44 10.46 6.12 -7.87
N PRO A 45 10.29 4.90 -7.33
CA PRO A 45 10.80 3.70 -7.97
C PRO A 45 10.05 3.46 -9.27
N VAL A 46 10.78 3.03 -10.29
CA VAL A 46 10.20 2.52 -11.53
C VAL A 46 9.86 1.06 -11.28
N ILE A 47 8.56 0.75 -11.25
CA ILE A 47 8.05 -0.60 -11.02
C ILE A 47 7.68 -1.20 -12.38
N THR A 48 8.18 -2.40 -12.68
CA THR A 48 7.97 -3.03 -14.00
C THR A 48 7.64 -4.50 -13.87
N GLY A 49 6.71 -4.97 -14.71
CA GLY A 49 6.36 -6.40 -14.80
C GLY A 49 6.00 -7.01 -13.46
N SER A 50 6.41 -8.24 -13.24
CA SER A 50 6.06 -9.04 -12.05
C SER A 50 6.57 -8.47 -10.73
N GLU A 51 7.48 -7.47 -10.71
CA GLU A 51 7.79 -6.74 -9.47
C GLU A 51 6.54 -6.07 -8.87
N ALA A 52 5.62 -5.59 -9.71
CA ALA A 52 4.38 -4.93 -9.26
C ALA A 52 3.53 -5.79 -8.33
N ILE A 53 3.55 -7.11 -8.51
CA ILE A 53 2.83 -8.08 -7.66
C ILE A 53 3.39 -8.04 -6.23
N GLY A 54 4.72 -7.95 -6.08
CA GLY A 54 5.37 -7.82 -4.78
C GLY A 54 5.03 -6.50 -4.08
N TRP A 55 4.97 -5.41 -4.84
CA TRP A 55 4.52 -4.11 -4.34
C TRP A 55 3.06 -4.16 -3.87
N LEU A 56 2.17 -4.78 -4.65
CA LEU A 56 0.77 -4.98 -4.28
C LEU A 56 0.65 -5.81 -3.00
N TYR A 57 1.39 -6.92 -2.91
CA TYR A 57 1.44 -7.77 -1.72
C TYR A 57 1.82 -6.96 -0.46
N CYS A 58 2.85 -6.11 -0.55
CA CYS A 58 3.30 -5.29 0.56
C CYS A 58 2.27 -4.22 0.96
N VAL A 59 1.69 -3.51 0.00
CA VAL A 59 0.71 -2.44 0.29
C VAL A 59 -0.55 -3.04 0.90
N GLU A 60 -1.10 -4.10 0.31
CA GLU A 60 -2.32 -4.73 0.83
C GLU A 60 -2.08 -5.44 2.17
N GLY A 61 -0.92 -6.06 2.36
CA GLY A 61 -0.53 -6.66 3.65
C GLY A 61 -0.39 -5.63 4.76
N SER A 62 0.03 -4.39 4.44
CA SER A 62 0.18 -3.31 5.44
C SER A 62 -1.15 -2.93 6.11
N ASN A 63 -2.28 -3.12 5.42
CA ASN A 63 -3.63 -2.82 5.90
C ASN A 63 -4.06 -3.72 7.09
N VAL A 64 -3.46 -4.90 7.22
CA VAL A 64 -3.66 -5.80 8.38
C VAL A 64 -3.04 -5.18 9.63
N GLY A 65 -1.79 -4.74 9.54
CA GLY A 65 -1.04 -4.11 10.64
C GLY A 65 -1.57 -2.72 11.02
N ALA A 66 -2.25 -2.04 10.09
CA ALA A 66 -2.85 -0.73 10.31
C ALA A 66 -3.89 -0.70 11.46
N ALA A 67 -4.37 -1.85 11.95
CA ALA A 67 -5.21 -1.91 13.15
C ALA A 67 -4.55 -1.28 14.38
N ILE A 68 -3.26 -1.51 14.56
CA ILE A 68 -2.49 -0.95 15.69
C ILE A 68 -2.40 0.56 15.53
N LEU A 69 -2.04 1.03 14.34
CA LEU A 69 -1.95 2.46 14.04
C LEU A 69 -3.29 3.17 14.18
N TYR A 70 -4.40 2.55 13.73
CA TYR A 70 -5.74 3.10 13.88
C TYR A 70 -6.12 3.28 15.36
N LYS A 71 -5.77 2.31 16.21
CA LYS A 71 -5.99 2.41 17.66
C LYS A 71 -5.17 3.55 18.29
N GLU A 72 -3.92 3.73 17.88
CA GLU A 72 -3.07 4.81 18.39
C GLU A 72 -3.53 6.19 17.87
N ALA A 73 -3.98 6.28 16.62
CA ALA A 73 -4.57 7.48 16.04
C ALA A 73 -5.81 7.94 16.83
N GLY A 74 -6.65 7.00 17.29
CA GLY A 74 -7.80 7.31 18.15
C GLY A 74 -7.44 7.94 19.51
N LYS A 75 -6.20 7.83 19.98
CA LYS A 75 -5.74 8.49 21.22
C LYS A 75 -5.44 9.98 21.02
N ILE A 76 -5.32 10.43 19.78
CA ILE A 76 -5.14 11.82 19.38
C ILE A 76 -6.35 12.32 18.57
N ASP A 77 -7.52 11.74 18.86
CA ASP A 77 -8.84 12.10 18.30
C ASP A 77 -8.97 11.95 16.78
N LEU A 78 -8.14 11.12 16.14
CA LEU A 78 -8.25 10.77 14.72
C LEU A 78 -9.01 9.46 14.53
N LYS A 79 -9.88 9.42 13.51
CA LYS A 79 -10.78 8.29 13.22
C LYS A 79 -11.12 8.23 11.73
N ASP A 80 -11.92 7.24 11.35
CA ASP A 80 -12.27 6.97 9.96
C ASP A 80 -12.98 8.12 9.24
N ASP A 81 -13.76 8.93 9.96
CA ASP A 81 -14.45 10.12 9.44
C ASP A 81 -13.67 11.43 9.61
N PHE A 82 -12.45 11.39 10.17
CA PHE A 82 -11.59 12.56 10.34
C PHE A 82 -10.11 12.16 10.51
N GLY A 83 -9.28 12.40 9.49
CA GLY A 83 -7.81 12.32 9.59
C GLY A 83 -7.19 10.92 9.69
N ALA A 84 -7.99 9.83 9.71
CA ALA A 84 -7.48 8.46 9.73
C ALA A 84 -8.31 7.45 8.88
N SER A 85 -9.04 7.93 7.87
CA SER A 85 -9.78 7.10 6.92
C SER A 85 -8.89 6.08 6.19
N HIS A 86 -7.62 6.42 5.94
CA HIS A 86 -6.63 5.51 5.33
C HIS A 86 -6.18 4.37 6.26
N LEU A 87 -6.47 4.44 7.57
CA LEU A 87 -6.16 3.38 8.54
C LEU A 87 -7.37 2.50 8.84
N ALA A 88 -8.57 2.92 8.42
CA ALA A 88 -9.81 2.19 8.63
C ALA A 88 -9.76 0.75 8.08
N ALA A 89 -10.53 -0.14 8.69
CA ALA A 89 -10.66 -1.51 8.22
C ALA A 89 -11.41 -1.55 6.87
N HIS A 90 -11.19 -2.61 6.09
CA HIS A 90 -12.09 -2.95 4.99
C HIS A 90 -13.49 -3.29 5.55
N ALA A 91 -14.55 -3.09 4.75
CA ALA A 91 -15.92 -3.41 5.16
C ALA A 91 -16.09 -4.89 5.56
N ASP A 92 -15.44 -5.79 4.83
CA ASP A 92 -15.40 -7.24 5.12
C ASP A 92 -14.48 -7.62 6.28
N GLY A 93 -13.81 -6.64 6.90
CA GLY A 93 -12.79 -6.84 7.92
C GLY A 93 -11.38 -7.05 7.33
N ARG A 94 -10.36 -6.78 8.16
CA ARG A 94 -8.95 -6.74 7.74
C ARG A 94 -8.42 -8.10 7.27
N MET A 95 -8.60 -9.14 8.09
CA MET A 95 -8.09 -10.48 7.79
C MET A 95 -8.83 -11.19 6.65
N PRO A 96 -10.18 -11.15 6.57
CA PRO A 96 -10.91 -11.70 5.43
C PRO A 96 -10.46 -11.07 4.11
N HIS A 97 -10.42 -9.73 4.05
CA HIS A 97 -9.98 -9.00 2.87
C HIS A 97 -8.53 -9.35 2.48
N TRP A 98 -7.61 -9.38 3.44
CA TRP A 98 -6.22 -9.78 3.17
C TRP A 98 -6.10 -11.21 2.61
N ARG A 99 -6.86 -12.15 3.16
CA ARG A 99 -6.86 -13.54 2.68
C ARG A 99 -7.37 -13.66 1.24
N ASP A 100 -8.41 -12.90 0.90
CA ASP A 100 -8.94 -12.83 -0.47
C ASP A 100 -7.91 -12.28 -1.46
N THR A 101 -7.31 -11.12 -1.17
CA THR A 101 -6.26 -10.53 -2.00
C THR A 101 -5.07 -11.49 -2.15
N LYS A 102 -4.62 -12.11 -1.06
CA LYS A 102 -3.50 -13.07 -1.11
C LYS A 102 -3.86 -14.30 -1.97
N ALA A 103 -5.07 -14.83 -1.87
CA ALA A 103 -5.50 -15.97 -2.68
C ALA A 103 -5.45 -15.64 -4.17
N LYS A 104 -5.95 -14.45 -4.56
CA LYS A 104 -5.87 -13.97 -5.95
C LYS A 104 -4.42 -13.85 -6.45
N ILE A 105 -3.49 -13.40 -5.61
CA ILE A 105 -2.06 -13.39 -5.93
C ILE A 105 -1.50 -14.82 -6.07
N ASP A 106 -1.88 -15.73 -5.17
CA ASP A 106 -1.40 -17.12 -5.19
C ASP A 106 -1.88 -17.88 -6.46
N GLU A 107 -3.04 -17.51 -7.01
CA GLU A 107 -3.64 -18.11 -8.21
C GLU A 107 -3.04 -17.60 -9.53
N LEU A 108 -2.18 -16.57 -9.49
CA LEU A 108 -1.54 -16.04 -10.68
C LEU A 108 -0.65 -17.12 -11.35
N PRO A 109 -0.74 -17.29 -12.69
CA PRO A 109 0.04 -18.28 -13.43
C PRO A 109 1.47 -17.80 -13.67
N LEU A 110 2.22 -17.54 -12.60
CA LEU A 110 3.58 -17.00 -12.62
C LEU A 110 4.61 -18.10 -12.89
N THR A 111 5.56 -17.82 -13.79
CA THR A 111 6.77 -18.63 -13.94
C THR A 111 7.70 -18.47 -12.73
N ASP A 112 8.76 -19.28 -12.65
CA ASP A 112 9.75 -19.13 -11.59
C ASP A 112 10.47 -17.77 -11.66
N GLU A 113 10.71 -17.26 -12.87
CA GLU A 113 11.26 -15.92 -13.09
C GLU A 113 10.31 -14.82 -12.61
N ASP A 114 9.01 -14.95 -12.89
CA ASP A 114 8.00 -14.02 -12.42
C ASP A 114 7.90 -14.01 -10.89
N ARG A 115 7.96 -15.18 -10.25
CA ARG A 115 7.98 -15.29 -8.78
C ARG A 115 9.22 -14.64 -8.20
N ALA A 116 10.39 -14.84 -8.80
CA ALA A 116 11.63 -14.19 -8.39
C ALA A 116 11.53 -12.66 -8.50
N ALA A 117 10.96 -12.16 -9.59
CA ALA A 117 10.70 -10.73 -9.77
C ALA A 117 9.69 -10.19 -8.75
N ALA A 118 8.61 -10.91 -8.46
CA ALA A 118 7.64 -10.51 -7.43
C ALA A 118 8.28 -10.44 -6.04
N MET A 119 9.11 -11.41 -5.65
CA MET A 119 9.85 -11.36 -4.38
C MET A 119 10.78 -10.15 -4.33
N LYS A 120 11.55 -9.89 -5.40
CA LYS A 120 12.39 -8.69 -5.51
C LYS A 120 11.56 -7.40 -5.40
N GLY A 121 10.38 -7.37 -6.00
CA GLY A 121 9.44 -6.25 -5.89
C GLY A 121 9.00 -5.98 -4.45
N ALA A 122 8.69 -7.03 -3.68
CA ALA A 122 8.33 -6.91 -2.27
C ALA A 122 9.50 -6.37 -1.42
N ASP A 123 10.72 -6.88 -1.64
CA ASP A 123 11.92 -6.37 -0.99
C ASP A 123 12.16 -4.88 -1.32
N ASN A 124 12.02 -4.52 -2.59
CA ASN A 124 12.12 -3.14 -3.07
C ASN A 124 11.06 -2.23 -2.43
N ALA A 125 9.82 -2.69 -2.29
CA ALA A 125 8.73 -1.94 -1.66
C ALA A 125 9.05 -1.61 -0.19
N LEU A 126 9.48 -2.61 0.58
CA LEU A 126 9.87 -2.42 1.98
C LEU A 126 11.12 -1.54 2.12
N ALA A 127 12.13 -1.72 1.27
CA ALA A 127 13.32 -0.90 1.26
C ALA A 127 12.99 0.57 0.95
N TYR A 128 12.12 0.80 -0.04
CA TYR A 128 11.65 2.14 -0.40
C TYR A 128 10.88 2.81 0.73
N PHE A 129 9.94 2.10 1.36
CA PHE A 129 9.17 2.63 2.49
C PHE A 129 10.08 3.06 3.65
N LYS A 130 11.08 2.23 4.00
CA LYS A 130 12.09 2.57 5.01
C LYS A 130 12.89 3.81 4.62
N ARG A 131 13.30 3.94 3.35
CA ARG A 131 14.02 5.11 2.83
C ARG A 131 13.18 6.38 2.95
N VAL A 132 11.90 6.32 2.59
CA VAL A 132 10.95 7.45 2.71
C VAL A 132 10.79 7.87 4.16
N ILE A 133 10.50 6.94 5.08
CA ILE A 133 10.36 7.25 6.52
C ILE A 133 11.63 7.90 7.08
N ARG A 134 12.80 7.33 6.80
CA ARG A 134 14.08 7.91 7.25
C ARG A 134 14.27 9.34 6.76
N LYS A 135 13.91 9.62 5.50
CA LYS A 135 13.97 10.97 4.93
C LYS A 135 12.95 11.92 5.56
N ILE A 136 11.77 11.43 5.96
CA ILE A 136 10.76 12.22 6.69
C ILE A 136 11.28 12.63 8.07
N TYR A 137 11.86 11.68 8.80
CA TYR A 137 12.36 11.91 10.17
C TYR A 137 13.82 12.38 10.25
N ASN A 138 14.48 12.65 9.12
CA ASN A 138 15.89 13.02 9.02
C ASN A 138 16.84 12.07 9.78
N VAL A 139 16.60 10.76 9.71
CA VAL A 139 17.44 9.73 10.33
C VAL A 139 18.38 9.14 9.28
N THR A 140 19.70 9.17 9.54
CA THR A 140 20.73 8.51 8.69
C THR A 140 20.85 7.00 8.97
N GLU A 141 21.41 6.26 8.01
CA GLU A 141 21.54 4.79 8.03
C GLU A 141 22.24 4.19 9.25
#